data_AF-A0A6V8NKG9-F1
#
_entry.id   AF-A0A6V8NKG9-F1
#
_cell.length_a   1.000
_cell.length_b   1.000
_cell.length_c   1.000
_cell.angle_alpha   90.00
_cell.angle_beta   90.00
_cell.angle_gamma   90.00
#
_symmetry.space_group_name_H-M   'P 1'
#
loop_
_entity.id
_entity.type
_entity.pdbx_description
1 polymer ?
#
loop_
_entity_poly.entity_id
_entity_poly.type
_entity_poly.pdbx_seq_one_letter_code
_entity_poly.pdbx_strand_id
1 'polypeptide(L)' 'MSKNFDAYTALDKTGIENKYVIIVNGEVVAKGENIEEMLDRVRQEYPHERPFVAKVPEERMLVL' A
#
# COMPACT_ATOMS: atom_id res chain seq x y z
N MET A 1 11.32 -13.06 3.13
CA MET A 1 10.19 -12.18 2.73
C MET A 1 10.74 -10.81 2.34
N SER A 2 10.02 -10.02 1.54
CA SER A 2 10.50 -8.68 1.15
C SER A 2 10.18 -7.68 2.27
N LYS A 3 11.03 -6.65 2.46
CA LYS A 3 10.84 -5.61 3.48
C LYS A 3 9.46 -4.94 3.40
N ASN A 4 8.92 -4.79 2.18
CA ASN A 4 7.61 -4.19 1.95
C ASN A 4 6.46 -5.08 2.45
N PHE A 5 6.62 -6.41 2.34
CA PHE A 5 5.61 -7.35 2.83
C PHE A 5 5.58 -7.41 4.36
N ASP A 6 6.76 -7.36 5.00
CA ASP A 6 6.87 -7.32 6.46
C ASP A 6 6.23 -6.03 6.99
N ALA A 7 6.48 -4.89 6.33
CA ALA A 7 5.85 -3.60 6.64
C ALA A 7 4.32 -3.63 6.50
N TYR A 8 3.79 -4.25 5.44
CA TYR A 8 2.35 -4.42 5.27
C TYR A 8 1.72 -5.29 6.37
N THR A 9 2.42 -6.34 6.77
CA THR A 9 1.94 -7.27 7.80
C THR A 9 1.89 -6.58 9.17
N ALA A 10 2.93 -5.80 9.49
CA ALA A 10 3.03 -5.03 10.73
C ALA A 10 2.15 -3.77 10.78
N LEU A 11 1.64 -3.30 9.64
CA LEU A 11 0.78 -2.13 9.55
C LEU A 11 -0.51 -2.31 10.36
N ASP A 12 -0.80 -1.33 11.22
CA ASP A 12 -2.11 -1.17 11.85
C ASP A 12 -3.14 -0.77 10.78
N LYS A 13 -4.16 -1.63 10.61
CA LYS A 13 -5.16 -1.52 9.54
C LYS A 13 -6.42 -0.76 10.00
N THR A 14 -6.47 -0.37 11.26
CA THR A 14 -7.60 0.38 11.84
C THR A 14 -7.78 1.73 11.13
N GLY A 15 -8.96 1.98 10.58
CA GLY A 15 -9.32 3.23 9.89
C GLY A 15 -8.81 3.36 8.45
N ILE A 16 -8.16 2.32 7.93
CA ILE A 16 -7.72 2.23 6.52
C ILE A 16 -8.31 1.01 5.80
N GLU A 17 -9.38 0.45 6.34
CA GLU A 17 -10.12 -0.64 5.72
C GLU A 17 -10.60 -0.21 4.32
N ASN A 18 -10.54 -1.14 3.36
CA ASN A 18 -10.86 -0.92 1.94
C ASN A 18 -9.97 0.05 1.17
N LYS A 19 -8.96 0.65 1.82
CA LYS A 19 -8.02 1.55 1.16
C LYS A 19 -6.84 0.78 0.60
N TYR A 20 -6.23 1.36 -0.43
CA TYR A 20 -4.92 0.97 -0.91
C TYR A 20 -3.84 1.59 -0.05
N VAL A 21 -2.75 0.86 0.10
CA VAL A 21 -1.50 1.34 0.68
C VAL A 21 -0.37 1.10 -0.32
N ILE A 22 0.50 2.08 -0.44
CA ILE A 22 1.72 1.99 -1.24
C ILE A 22 2.92 2.00 -0.31
N ILE A 23 3.79 1.02 -0.49
CA ILE A 23 4.96 0.78 0.35
C ILE A 23 6.21 0.82 -0.53
N VAL A 24 7.18 1.61 -0.12
CA VAL A 24 8.50 1.70 -0.77
C VAL A 24 9.55 1.50 0.31
N ASN A 25 10.54 0.64 0.05
CA ASN A 25 11.65 0.38 0.97
C ASN A 25 11.28 0.03 2.43
N GLY A 26 10.10 -0.56 2.64
CA GLY A 26 9.59 -0.94 3.96
C GLY A 26 8.76 0.15 4.66
N GLU A 27 8.49 1.26 3.99
CA GLU A 27 7.72 2.38 4.56
C GLU A 27 6.44 2.63 3.78
N VAL A 28 5.34 2.89 4.50
CA VAL A 28 4.07 3.29 3.87
C VAL A 28 4.18 4.74 3.43
N VAL A 29 4.26 4.96 2.12
CA VAL A 29 4.41 6.30 1.53
C VAL A 29 3.08 6.93 1.15
N ALA A 30 2.03 6.12 0.91
CA ALA A 30 0.70 6.63 0.59
C ALA A 30 -0.42 5.68 1.05
N LYS A 31 -1.58 6.25 1.37
CA LYS A 31 -2.82 5.52 1.70
C LYS A 31 -4.05 6.23 1.13
N GLY A 32 -5.02 5.50 0.60
CA GLY A 32 -6.23 6.09 0.01
C GLY A 32 -6.98 5.14 -0.93
N GLU A 33 -8.05 5.63 -1.54
CA GLU A 33 -8.94 4.81 -2.39
C GLU A 33 -8.55 4.87 -3.87
N ASN A 34 -7.99 6.00 -4.32
CA ASN A 34 -7.61 6.22 -5.71
C ASN A 34 -6.17 5.73 -5.98
N ILE A 35 -6.04 4.46 -6.34
CA ILE A 35 -4.75 3.81 -6.62
C ILE A 35 -3.98 4.48 -7.77
N GLU A 36 -4.65 4.93 -8.83
CA GLU A 36 -3.99 5.47 -10.02
C GLU A 36 -3.28 6.78 -9.69
N GLU A 37 -4.01 7.73 -9.09
CA GLU A 37 -3.47 9.03 -8.69
C GLU A 37 -2.36 8.90 -7.64
N MET A 38 -2.54 7.98 -6.68
CA MET A 38 -1.51 7.70 -5.68
C MET A 38 -0.25 7.10 -6.30
N LEU A 39 -0.40 6.16 -7.23
CA LEU A 39 0.73 5.50 -7.86
C LEU A 39 1.51 6.46 -8.76
N ASP A 40 0.82 7.35 -9.47
CA ASP A 40 1.47 8.37 -10.30
C ASP A 40 2.31 9.33 -9.46
N ARG A 41 1.80 9.78 -8.30
CA ARG A 41 2.58 10.59 -7.34
C ARG A 41 3.79 9.84 -6.82
N VAL A 42 3.62 8.60 -6.37
CA VAL A 42 4.72 7.79 -5.82
C VAL A 42 5.78 7.49 -6.88
N ARG A 43 5.40 7.27 -8.14
CA ARG A 43 6.37 7.07 -9.24
C ARG A 43 7.20 8.31 -9.54
N GLN A 44 6.64 9.51 -9.36
CA GLN A 44 7.37 10.76 -9.50
C GLN A 44 8.36 10.98 -8.35
N GLU A 45 7.96 10.65 -7.12
CA GLU A 45 8.82 10.77 -5.93
C GLU A 45 9.89 9.69 -5.84
N TYR A 46 9.59 8.48 -6.32
CA TYR A 46 10.47 7.30 -6.25
C TYR A 46 10.67 6.66 -7.64
N PRO A 47 11.31 7.37 -8.60
CA PRO A 47 11.41 6.94 -9.99
C PRO A 47 12.27 5.68 -10.21
N HIS A 48 13.15 5.34 -9.27
CA HIS A 48 14.06 4.20 -9.35
C HIS A 48 13.63 3.01 -8.50
N GLU A 49 12.57 3.15 -7.71
CA GLU A 49 12.08 2.10 -6.83
C GLU A 49 10.86 1.40 -7.42
N ARG A 50 10.64 0.15 -7.00
CA ARG A 50 9.41 -0.58 -7.34
C ARG A 50 8.43 -0.48 -6.17
N PRO A 51 7.39 0.37 -6.27
CA PRO A 51 6.37 0.47 -5.23
C PRO A 51 5.62 -0.86 -5.09
N PHE A 52 5.43 -1.28 -3.85
CA PHE A 52 4.54 -2.37 -3.49
C PHE A 52 3.16 -1.81 -3.20
N VAL A 53 2.13 -2.32 -3.86
CA VAL A 53 0.76 -1.86 -3.68
C VAL A 53 -0.08 -2.99 -3.13
N ALA A 54 -0.84 -2.71 -2.07
CA ALA A 54 -1.75 -3.67 -1.48
C ALA A 54 -3.08 -3.00 -1.13
N LYS A 55 -4.18 -3.76 -1.29
CA LYS A 55 -5.49 -3.36 -0.79
C LYS A 55 -5.69 -3.92 0.60
N VAL A 56 -6.06 -3.06 1.54
CA VAL A 56 -6.44 -3.48 2.89
C VAL A 56 -7.86 -4.04 2.82
N PRO A 57 -8.06 -5.35 3.06
CA PRO A 57 -9.39 -5.92 3.03
C PRO A 57 -10.21 -5.42 4.22
N GLU A 58 -11.51 -5.25 4.00
CA GLU A 58 -12.49 -5.16 5.09
C GLU A 58 -12.75 -6.56 5.67
N GLU A 59 -13.29 -6.65 6.89
CA GLU A 59 -13.58 -7.93 7.58
C GLU A 59 -14.38 -8.93 6.72
N ARG A 60 -15.19 -8.45 5.78
CA ARG A 60 -16.05 -9.28 4.91
C ARG A 60 -15.69 -9.15 3.44
N MET A 61 -14.41 -8.98 3.13
CA MET A 61 -13.94 -8.91 1.74
C MET A 61 -13.51 -10.30 1.25
N LEU A 62 -14.10 -10.73 0.15
CA LEU A 62 -13.70 -11.96 -0.54
C LEU A 62 -12.54 -11.62 -1.50
N VAL A 63 -11.38 -12.22 -1.26
CA VAL A 63 -10.20 -12.10 -2.13
C VAL A 63 -10.18 -13.32 -3.05
N LEU A 64 -10.36 -13.10 -4.35
CA LEU A 64 -10.31 -14.13 -5.40
C LEU A 64 -8.98 -14.11 -6.14
#